data_AF-A0A9W8XC28-F1
#
_entry.id   AF-A0A9W8XC28-F1
#
_cell.length_a   1.000
_cell.length_b   1.000
_cell.length_c   1.000
_cell.angle_alpha   90.00
_cell.angle_beta   90.00
_cell.angle_gamma   90.00
#
_symmetry.space_group_name_H-M   'P 1'
#
loop_
_entity.id
_entity.type
_entity.pdbx_description
1 polymer ?
#
loop_
_entity_poly.entity_id
_entity_poly.type
_entity_poly.pdbx_seq_one_letter_code
_entity_poly.pdbx_strand_id
1 'polypeptide(L)'
;MSSKDSAPTLPPNVTIFAPRSPQAAQNLLQARLFTRLSASASTTRDQLLKASNSHSKLNETFYLSHGNAILIFDGGKEGVELEDAHHEHFRAVCLALKDADIGLDVAKCVHDAEDVLQAGFQIDAMKDGSVLVIDLMHAEADDDDDDDSDEEEGEGDEEVGK
;
A
#
# COMPACT_ATOMS: atom_id res chain seq x y z
N MET A 1 -20.25 36.67 -1.15
CA MET A 1 -20.13 35.31 -1.69
C MET A 1 -18.75 34.81 -1.30
N SER A 2 -18.65 34.00 -0.25
CA SER A 2 -17.36 33.49 0.21
C SER A 2 -17.02 32.24 -0.58
N SER A 3 -16.01 32.32 -1.44
CA SER A 3 -15.43 31.15 -2.10
C SER A 3 -14.83 30.26 -1.01
N LYS A 4 -15.42 29.08 -0.79
CA LYS A 4 -14.74 28.00 -0.05
C LYS A 4 -13.57 27.58 -0.92
N ASP A 5 -12.37 27.93 -0.47
CA ASP A 5 -11.12 27.41 -0.99
C ASP A 5 -11.09 25.91 -0.66
N SER A 6 -11.66 25.10 -1.55
CA SER A 6 -11.60 23.64 -1.43
C SER A 6 -10.18 23.24 -1.79
N ALA A 7 -9.35 23.06 -0.75
CA ALA A 7 -8.02 22.50 -0.90
C ALA A 7 -8.11 21.22 -1.77
N PRO A 8 -7.22 21.04 -2.75
CA PRO A 8 -7.26 19.87 -3.61
C PRO A 8 -7.16 18.60 -2.78
N THR A 9 -8.16 17.72 -2.91
CA THR A 9 -8.15 16.40 -2.28
C THR A 9 -7.32 15.45 -3.14
N LEU A 10 -6.40 14.72 -2.53
CA LEU A 10 -5.62 13.70 -3.22
C LEU A 10 -6.52 12.51 -3.61
N PRO A 11 -6.20 11.78 -4.70
CA PRO A 11 -6.84 10.51 -5.01
C PRO A 11 -6.73 9.52 -3.83
N PRO A 12 -7.68 8.58 -3.68
CA PRO A 12 -7.73 7.68 -2.52
C PRO A 12 -6.53 6.73 -2.42
N ASN A 13 -5.88 6.46 -3.55
CA ASN A 13 -4.66 5.64 -3.61
C ASN A 13 -3.36 6.45 -3.41
N VAL A 14 -3.45 7.76 -3.12
CA VAL A 14 -2.32 8.67 -3.04
C VAL A 14 -2.24 9.31 -1.65
N THR A 15 -1.05 9.28 -1.06
CA THR A 15 -0.75 9.98 0.19
C THR A 15 0.59 10.72 0.12
N ILE A 16 0.74 11.74 0.97
CA ILE A 16 2.02 12.39 1.20
C ILE A 16 2.59 11.83 2.50
N PHE A 17 3.73 11.15 2.41
CA PHE A 17 4.52 10.73 3.55
C PHE A 17 5.42 11.89 4.00
N ALA A 18 4.99 12.59 5.05
CA ALA A 18 5.72 13.69 5.65
C ALA A 18 6.22 13.28 7.05
N PRO A 19 7.30 12.49 7.15
CA PRO A 19 7.80 12.03 8.44
C PRO A 19 8.34 13.19 9.28
N ARG A 20 8.33 13.02 10.60
CA ARG A 20 8.94 13.98 11.55
C ARG A 20 10.45 14.02 11.41
N SER A 21 11.06 12.88 11.09
CA SER A 21 12.49 12.75 10.84
C SER A 21 12.77 12.85 9.33
N PRO A 22 13.59 13.81 8.88
CA PRO A 22 14.07 13.85 7.48
C PRO A 22 14.79 12.56 7.05
N GLN A 23 15.40 11.85 8.00
CA GLN A 23 16.07 10.58 7.75
C GLN A 23 15.08 9.51 7.26
N ALA A 24 13.82 9.53 7.70
CA ALA A 24 12.83 8.55 7.29
C ALA A 24 12.46 8.67 5.81
N ALA A 25 12.31 9.90 5.31
CA ALA A 25 12.09 10.15 3.88
C ALA A 25 13.30 9.68 3.05
N GLN A 26 14.52 9.96 3.54
CA GLN A 26 15.75 9.49 2.88
C GLN A 26 15.85 7.97 2.88
N ASN A 27 15.54 7.31 3.99
CA ASN A 27 15.55 5.85 4.10
C ASN A 27 14.59 5.21 3.09
N LEU A 28 13.37 5.74 2.97
CA LEU A 28 12.40 5.25 1.99
C LEU A 28 12.91 5.40 0.54
N LEU A 29 13.45 6.58 0.21
CA LEU A 29 13.96 6.88 -1.13
C LEU A 29 15.23 6.10 -1.50
N GLN A 30 15.99 5.64 -0.51
CA GLN A 30 17.25 4.90 -0.68
C GLN A 30 17.13 3.40 -0.35
N ALA A 31 15.93 2.94 0.00
CA ALA A 31 15.68 1.55 0.33
C ALA A 31 15.92 0.65 -0.88
N ARG A 32 16.31 -0.60 -0.57
CA ARG A 32 16.63 -1.66 -1.53
C ARG A 32 15.87 -2.94 -1.26
N LEU A 33 15.23 -3.03 -0.11
CA LEU A 33 14.44 -4.17 0.28
C LEU A 33 13.11 -3.67 0.82
N PHE A 34 12.03 -4.25 0.31
CA PHE A 34 10.67 -3.80 0.57
C PHE A 34 9.79 -4.98 0.95
N THR A 35 8.85 -4.75 1.85
CA THR A 35 7.80 -5.72 2.15
C THR A 35 6.48 -5.01 2.33
N ARG A 36 5.49 -5.43 1.54
CA ARG A 36 4.10 -5.01 1.67
C ARG A 36 3.38 -5.99 2.58
N LEU A 37 2.79 -5.46 3.64
CA LEU A 37 1.76 -6.15 4.40
C LEU A 37 0.42 -5.49 4.12
N SER A 38 -0.63 -6.29 3.95
CA SER A 38 -1.99 -5.79 3.83
C SER A 38 -2.80 -6.25 5.02
N ALA A 39 -3.33 -5.33 5.81
CA ALA A 39 -4.28 -5.65 6.86
C ALA A 39 -5.63 -6.09 6.25
N SER A 40 -6.34 -6.96 6.96
CA SER A 40 -7.64 -7.46 6.55
C SER A 40 -8.63 -6.35 6.22
N ALA A 41 -9.59 -6.61 5.33
CA ALA A 41 -10.61 -5.63 4.93
C ALA A 41 -11.46 -5.09 6.09
N SER A 42 -11.57 -5.82 7.20
CA SER A 42 -12.26 -5.38 8.42
C SER A 42 -11.44 -4.44 9.31
N THR A 43 -10.14 -4.29 9.04
CA THR A 43 -9.26 -3.40 9.80
C THR A 43 -9.48 -1.95 9.36
N THR A 44 -9.71 -1.08 10.33
CA THR A 44 -9.83 0.36 10.09
C THR A 44 -8.47 1.05 10.15
N ARG A 45 -8.34 2.20 9.49
CA ARG A 45 -7.15 3.05 9.57
C ARG A 45 -6.78 3.40 11.02
N ASP A 46 -7.77 3.69 11.87
CA ASP A 46 -7.53 4.05 13.27
C ASP A 46 -6.98 2.88 14.09
N GLN A 47 -7.44 1.65 13.82
CA GLN A 47 -6.89 0.45 14.43
C GLN A 47 -5.42 0.27 14.04
N LEU A 48 -5.10 0.43 12.76
CA LEU A 48 -3.73 0.29 12.25
C LEU A 48 -2.78 1.36 12.81
N LEU A 49 -3.24 2.61 12.89
CA LEU A 49 -2.52 3.71 13.51
C LEU A 49 -2.31 3.47 15.01
N LYS A 50 -3.32 2.95 15.73
CA LYS A 50 -3.21 2.63 17.15
C LYS A 50 -2.21 1.50 17.40
N ALA A 51 -2.24 0.45 16.59
CA ALA A 51 -1.27 -0.65 16.66
C ALA A 51 0.16 -0.12 16.48
N SER A 52 0.36 0.70 15.46
CA SER A 52 1.62 1.38 15.14
C SER A 52 2.16 2.21 16.31
N ASN A 53 1.30 3.04 16.91
CA ASN A 53 1.70 3.94 18.00
C ASN A 53 1.93 3.25 19.34
N SER A 54 1.39 2.04 19.54
CA SER A 54 1.46 1.33 20.81
C SER A 54 2.74 0.50 20.95
N HIS A 55 3.45 0.24 19.84
CA HIS A 55 4.59 -0.66 19.83
C HIS A 55 5.91 0.13 19.74
N SER A 56 6.68 0.16 20.83
CA SER A 56 7.87 1.02 20.99
C SER A 56 9.00 0.79 19.99
N LYS A 57 9.04 -0.37 19.33
CA LYS A 57 10.01 -0.68 18.28
C LYS A 57 9.64 -0.09 16.92
N LEU A 58 8.40 0.34 16.74
CA LEU A 58 7.94 0.91 15.47
C LEU A 58 8.23 2.41 15.44
N ASN A 59 8.91 2.82 14.37
CA ASN A 59 9.04 4.23 14.04
C ASN A 59 9.14 4.41 12.51
N GLU A 60 8.82 5.61 12.04
CA GLU A 60 8.70 5.95 10.62
C GLU A 60 9.99 5.79 9.78
N THR A 61 11.15 5.45 10.37
CA THR A 61 12.41 5.30 9.62
C THR A 61 12.51 4.04 8.79
N PHE A 62 11.63 3.06 9.00
CA PHE A 62 11.66 1.77 8.29
C PHE A 62 10.26 1.28 7.86
N TYR A 63 9.20 2.03 8.16
CA TYR A 63 7.87 1.70 7.68
C TYR A 63 6.98 2.92 7.49
N LEU A 64 5.97 2.77 6.63
CA LEU A 64 4.85 3.69 6.49
C LEU A 64 3.55 2.90 6.29
N SER A 65 2.42 3.54 6.58
CA SER A 65 1.09 2.96 6.37
C SER A 65 0.26 3.84 5.43
N HIS A 66 -0.44 3.21 4.48
CA HIS A 66 -1.38 3.85 3.58
C HIS A 66 -2.65 2.99 3.44
N GLY A 67 -3.80 3.53 3.84
CA GLY A 67 -5.03 2.72 3.95
C GLY A 67 -4.81 1.52 4.86
N ASN A 68 -5.06 0.32 4.32
CA ASN A 68 -4.79 -0.96 4.99
C ASN A 68 -3.44 -1.57 4.60
N ALA A 69 -2.65 -0.91 3.76
CA ALA A 69 -1.33 -1.36 3.38
C ALA A 69 -0.26 -0.77 4.30
N ILE A 70 0.75 -1.58 4.62
CA ILE A 70 1.95 -1.21 5.34
C ILE A 70 3.13 -1.53 4.44
N LEU A 71 3.98 -0.55 4.19
CA LEU A 71 5.23 -0.74 3.49
C LEU A 71 6.36 -0.71 4.51
N ILE A 72 7.09 -1.81 4.63
CA ILE A 72 8.36 -1.92 5.35
C ILE A 72 9.47 -1.74 4.34
N PHE A 73 10.49 -0.97 4.69
CA PHE A 73 11.58 -0.64 3.79
C PHE A 73 12.90 -0.53 4.54
N ASP A 74 13.93 -1.11 3.96
CA ASP A 74 15.29 -1.03 4.48
C ASP A 74 16.30 -0.76 3.36
N GLY A 75 17.33 0.00 3.71
CA GLY A 75 18.42 0.39 2.82
C GLY A 75 19.77 0.09 3.45
N GLY A 76 20.82 0.04 2.63
CA GLY A 76 22.15 -0.29 3.11
C GLY A 76 22.98 -0.99 2.05
N LYS A 77 24.10 -1.59 2.49
CA LYS A 77 24.87 -2.49 1.63
C LYS A 77 24.13 -3.80 1.53
N GLU A 78 24.00 -4.31 0.31
CA GLU A 78 23.45 -5.64 0.06
C GLU A 78 24.22 -6.71 0.82
N GLY A 79 23.48 -7.72 1.27
CA GLY A 79 24.00 -8.86 2.01
C GLY A 79 23.17 -9.17 3.26
N VAL A 80 23.64 -10.17 4.00
CA VAL A 80 22.95 -10.77 5.15
C VAL A 80 22.52 -9.73 6.19
N GLU A 81 23.34 -8.71 6.45
CA GLU A 81 23.02 -7.66 7.43
C GLU A 81 21.77 -6.84 7.04
N LEU A 82 21.55 -6.59 5.74
CA LEU A 82 20.35 -5.89 5.26
C LEU A 82 19.11 -6.78 5.43
N GLU A 83 19.21 -8.04 5.03
CA GLU A 83 18.14 -9.02 5.16
C GLU A 83 17.75 -9.24 6.63
N ASP A 84 18.75 -9.39 7.52
CA ASP A 84 18.51 -9.58 8.95
C ASP A 84 17.80 -8.37 9.58
N ALA A 85 18.26 -7.15 9.27
CA ALA A 85 17.61 -5.92 9.74
C ALA A 85 16.16 -5.82 9.23
N HIS A 86 15.94 -6.10 7.94
CA HIS A 86 14.62 -6.08 7.32
C HIS A 86 13.68 -7.12 7.94
N HIS A 87 14.16 -8.33 8.20
CA HIS A 87 13.40 -9.35 8.89
C HIS A 87 13.08 -8.99 10.35
N GLU A 88 13.97 -8.28 11.04
CA GLU A 88 13.69 -7.77 12.39
C GLU A 88 12.60 -6.70 12.37
N HIS A 89 12.63 -5.78 11.40
CA HIS A 89 11.59 -4.77 11.21
C HIS A 89 10.25 -5.41 10.82
N PHE A 90 10.26 -6.37 9.90
CA PHE A 90 9.09 -7.18 9.56
C PHE A 90 8.47 -7.85 10.80
N ARG A 91 9.30 -8.53 11.61
CA ARG A 91 8.85 -9.15 12.86
C ARG A 91 8.24 -8.11 13.81
N ALA A 92 8.85 -6.94 13.94
CA ALA A 92 8.33 -5.87 14.80
C ALA A 92 6.95 -5.40 14.34
N VAL A 93 6.72 -5.23 13.04
CA VAL A 93 5.41 -4.86 12.49
C VAL A 93 4.40 -5.99 12.72
N CYS A 94 4.74 -7.24 12.39
CA CYS A 94 3.84 -8.38 12.62
C CYS A 94 3.45 -8.55 14.09
N LEU A 95 4.38 -8.31 15.02
CA LEU A 95 4.08 -8.33 16.45
C LEU A 95 3.10 -7.21 16.84
N ALA A 96 3.30 -5.99 16.35
CA ALA A 96 2.39 -4.89 16.62
C ALA A 96 0.97 -5.15 16.09
N LEU A 97 0.84 -5.75 14.90
CA LEU A 97 -0.45 -6.13 14.33
C LEU A 97 -1.11 -7.24 15.15
N LYS A 98 -0.34 -8.27 15.52
CA LYS A 98 -0.83 -9.38 16.33
C LYS A 98 -1.31 -8.92 17.71
N ASP A 99 -0.55 -8.05 18.38
CA ASP A 99 -0.91 -7.52 19.70
C ASP A 99 -2.18 -6.67 19.66
N ALA A 100 -2.51 -6.13 18.48
CA ALA A 100 -3.72 -5.37 18.21
C ALA A 100 -4.88 -6.23 17.64
N ASP A 101 -4.72 -7.55 17.54
CA ASP A 101 -5.68 -8.48 16.92
C ASP A 101 -6.02 -8.13 15.46
N ILE A 102 -5.03 -7.64 14.72
CA ILE A 102 -5.16 -7.28 13.29
C ILE A 102 -4.69 -8.46 12.44
N GLY A 103 -5.62 -9.01 11.65
CA GLY A 103 -5.33 -10.02 10.63
C GLY A 103 -4.71 -9.42 9.37
N LEU A 104 -4.03 -10.26 8.58
CA LEU A 104 -3.46 -9.90 7.29
C LEU A 104 -4.27 -10.51 6.13
N ASP A 105 -4.43 -9.76 5.06
CA ASP A 105 -4.80 -10.28 3.74
C ASP A 105 -3.52 -10.78 3.04
N VAL A 106 -3.25 -12.07 3.21
CA VAL A 106 -2.03 -12.73 2.72
C VAL A 106 -1.92 -12.66 1.20
N ALA A 107 -3.04 -12.60 0.47
CA ALA A 107 -3.03 -12.53 -0.99
C ALA A 107 -2.46 -11.20 -1.52
N LYS A 108 -2.50 -10.15 -0.70
CA LYS A 108 -1.99 -8.81 -1.02
C LYS A 108 -0.65 -8.50 -0.37
N CYS A 109 -0.03 -9.46 0.32
CA CYS A 109 1.31 -9.32 0.88
C CYS A 109 2.37 -9.59 -0.18
N VAL A 110 3.46 -8.82 -0.14
CA VAL A 110 4.65 -9.02 -0.96
C VAL A 110 5.85 -9.02 -0.03
N HIS A 111 6.69 -10.06 -0.10
CA HIS A 111 7.85 -10.21 0.75
C HIS A 111 9.12 -9.95 -0.04
N ASP A 112 10.06 -9.27 0.60
CA ASP A 112 11.46 -9.12 0.15
C ASP A 112 11.61 -8.68 -1.32
N ALA A 113 10.80 -7.70 -1.73
CA ALA A 113 10.89 -7.09 -3.04
C ALA A 113 12.15 -6.22 -3.15
N GLU A 114 12.87 -6.33 -4.27
CA GLU A 114 14.12 -5.59 -4.52
C GLU A 114 13.87 -4.13 -4.94
N ASP A 115 12.62 -3.82 -5.31
CA ASP A 115 12.20 -2.48 -5.65
C ASP A 115 10.77 -2.18 -5.16
N VAL A 116 10.48 -0.89 -5.01
CA VAL A 116 9.21 -0.40 -4.48
C VAL A 116 8.02 -0.70 -5.39
N LEU A 117 8.24 -0.79 -6.72
CA LEU A 117 7.20 -1.11 -7.69
C LEU A 117 6.76 -2.58 -7.56
N GLN A 118 7.71 -3.50 -7.35
CA GLN A 118 7.43 -4.90 -7.03
C GLN A 118 6.65 -5.05 -5.73
N ALA A 119 6.90 -4.17 -4.74
CA ALA A 119 6.10 -4.09 -3.52
C ALA A 119 4.70 -3.46 -3.73
N GLY A 120 4.36 -3.06 -4.96
CA GLY A 120 3.05 -2.49 -5.29
C GLY A 120 2.91 -1.01 -4.96
N PHE A 121 4.01 -0.26 -4.92
CA PHE A 121 4.01 1.18 -4.65
C PHE A 121 4.82 1.96 -5.68
N GLN A 122 4.42 3.19 -5.96
CA GLN A 122 5.27 4.18 -6.61
C GLN A 122 5.54 5.31 -5.63
N ILE A 123 6.80 5.77 -5.57
CA ILE A 123 7.22 6.87 -4.69
C ILE A 123 7.97 7.95 -5.45
N ASP A 124 7.83 9.21 -5.04
CA ASP A 124 8.57 10.34 -5.60
C ASP A 124 8.92 11.37 -4.52
N ALA A 125 10.11 11.95 -4.62
CA ALA A 125 10.59 12.96 -3.68
C ALA A 125 9.94 14.33 -3.97
N MET A 126 9.43 14.97 -2.92
CA MET A 126 8.86 16.31 -3.02
C MET A 126 9.88 17.39 -2.60
N LYS A 127 9.65 18.63 -3.06
CA LYS A 127 10.58 19.75 -2.84
C LYS A 127 10.76 20.14 -1.37
N ASP A 128 9.78 19.81 -0.54
CA ASP A 128 9.74 20.10 0.90
C ASP A 128 10.34 18.97 1.76
N GLY A 129 10.83 17.89 1.13
CA GLY A 129 11.40 16.74 1.81
C GLY A 129 10.40 15.65 2.20
N SER A 130 9.12 15.83 1.89
CA SER A 130 8.14 14.73 1.94
C SER A 130 8.27 13.81 0.72
N VAL A 131 7.56 12.68 0.76
CA VAL A 131 7.52 11.71 -0.33
C VAL A 131 6.07 11.51 -0.78
N LEU A 132 5.80 11.67 -2.07
CA LEU A 132 4.55 11.25 -2.68
C LEU A 132 4.53 9.73 -2.73
N VAL A 133 3.47 9.10 -2.21
CA VAL A 133 3.31 7.64 -2.20
C VAL A 133 2.01 7.29 -2.90
N ILE A 134 2.10 6.39 -3.88
CA ILE A 134 0.97 5.89 -4.66
C ILE A 134 0.89 4.38 -4.43
N ASP A 135 -0.23 3.91 -3.90
CA ASP A 135 -0.53 2.49 -3.74
C ASP A 135 -1.13 1.95 -5.05
N LEU A 136 -0.37 1.08 -5.72
CA LEU A 136 -0.74 0.51 -7.02
C LEU A 136 -1.71 -0.67 -6.87
N MET A 137 -1.84 -1.23 -5.67
CA MET A 137 -2.76 -2.35 -5.37
C MET A 137 -3.95 -1.88 -4.53
N HIS A 138 -4.27 -0.59 -4.58
CA HIS A 138 -5.41 0.01 -3.90
C HIS A 138 -6.75 -0.43 -4.51
N ALA A 139 -6.77 -0.79 -5.79
CA ALA A 139 -7.96 -1.18 -6.53
C ALA A 139 -8.24 -2.69 -6.37
N GLU A 140 -9.47 -3.00 -5.95
CA GLU A 140 -10.37 -4.11 -6.33
C GLU A 140 -11.56 -4.01 -5.34
N ALA A 141 -12.29 -2.90 -5.35
CA ALA A 141 -13.55 -2.75 -4.62
C ALA A 141 -14.49 -1.91 -5.49
N ASP A 142 -15.35 -2.62 -6.23
CA ASP A 142 -16.51 -2.16 -6.99
C ASP A 142 -16.26 -1.16 -8.12
N ASP A 143 -15.82 -1.66 -9.28
CA ASP A 143 -16.22 -1.10 -10.58
C ASP A 143 -16.79 -2.24 -11.45
N ASP A 144 -17.70 -3.03 -10.86
CA ASP A 144 -18.65 -3.86 -11.59
C ASP A 144 -19.77 -2.92 -12.10
N ASP A 145 -19.46 -2.12 -13.12
CA ASP A 145 -20.51 -1.53 -13.97
C ASP A 145 -20.78 -2.57 -15.07
N ASP A 146 -21.61 -3.56 -14.74
CA ASP A 146 -22.24 -4.49 -15.68
C ASP A 146 -23.10 -3.67 -16.67
N ASP A 147 -22.53 -3.25 -17.79
CA ASP A 147 -23.31 -2.85 -18.96
C ASP A 147 -23.60 -4.11 -19.80
N ASP A 148 -24.60 -4.86 -19.35
CA ASP A 148 -25.27 -5.93 -20.10
C ASP A 148 -25.91 -5.31 -21.35
N SER A 149 -25.12 -5.18 -22.42
CA SER A 149 -25.64 -4.86 -23.75
C SER A 149 -26.22 -6.14 -24.36
N ASP A 150 -27.51 -6.34 -24.14
CA ASP A 150 -28.39 -7.22 -24.92
C ASP A 150 -28.29 -6.84 -26.41
N GLU A 151 -27.52 -7.59 -27.20
CA GLU A 151 -27.63 -7.59 -28.67
C GLU A 151 -28.33 -8.87 -29.13
N GLU A 152 -29.67 -8.75 -29.17
CA GLU A 152 -30.67 -9.32 -30.09
C GLU A 152 -30.22 -10.46 -31.03
N GLU A 153 -31.00 -11.54 -30.97
CA GLU A 153 -30.88 -12.77 -31.74
C GLU A 153 -30.85 -12.54 -33.27
N GLY A 154 -29.76 -12.94 -33.92
CA GLY A 154 -29.70 -13.07 -35.37
C GLY A 154 -30.40 -14.34 -35.86
N GLU A 155 -31.61 -14.18 -36.43
CA GLU A 155 -32.25 -15.24 -37.22
C GLU A 155 -31.40 -15.57 -38.46
N GLY A 156 -30.96 -16.82 -38.57
CA GLY A 156 -30.18 -17.33 -39.70
C GLY A 156 -30.49 -18.79 -40.03
N ASP A 157 -31.35 -18.97 -41.04
CA ASP A 157 -31.38 -20.03 -42.07
C ASP A 157 -31.42 -21.52 -41.66
N GLU A 158 -32.60 -22.14 -41.76
CA GLU A 158 -32.74 -23.60 -41.97
C GLU A 158 -33.18 -23.86 -43.43
N GLU A 159 -32.23 -24.27 -44.27
CA GLU A 159 -32.51 -24.97 -45.53
C GLU A 159 -33.22 -26.31 -45.23
N VAL A 160 -34.49 -26.41 -45.62
CA VAL A 160 -35.20 -27.69 -45.68
C VAL A 160 -34.95 -28.32 -47.04
N GLY A 161 -34.02 -29.28 -47.07
CA GLY A 161 -33.79 -30.14 -48.21
C GLY A 161 -35.03 -30.93 -48.63
N LYS A 162 -35.21 -31.05 -49.95
CA LYS A 162 -35.90 -32.16 -50.62
C LYS A 162 -35.42 -32.32 -52.05
#